data_AF-A0A973H459-F1
#
_entry.id   AF-A0A973H459-F1
#
_cell.length_a   1.000
_cell.length_b   1.000
_cell.length_c   1.000
_cell.angle_alpha   90.00
_cell.angle_beta   90.00
_cell.angle_gamma   90.00
#
_symmetry.space_group_name_H-M   'P 1'
#
loop_
_entity.id
_entity.type
_entity.pdbx_description
1 polymer ?
#
loop_
_entity_poly.entity_id
_entity_poly.type
_entity_poly.pdbx_seq_one_letter_code
_entity_poly.pdbx_strand_id
1 'polypeptide(L)' 'RDGGETLPKVQAQDPIEGAAGEWVGDLLATAAGKVLDERFTPTTGQHCTHCAFQASCSARPEGRQVVE' A
#
# COMPACT_ATOMS: atom_id res chain seq x y z
N ARG A 1 -12.09 18.13 20.48
CA ARG A 1 -11.49 17.76 21.78
C ARG A 1 -10.39 18.77 22.00
N ASP A 2 -10.67 19.81 22.77
CA ASP A 2 -9.81 20.98 22.84
C ASP A 2 -8.63 20.68 23.76
N GLY A 3 -7.41 20.84 23.24
CA GLY A 3 -6.19 20.58 23.98
C GLY A 3 -5.95 21.64 25.05
N GLY A 4 -5.50 21.22 26.24
CA GLY A 4 -5.07 22.10 27.32
C GLY A 4 -3.54 22.20 27.42
N GLU A 5 -3.04 23.17 28.19
CA GLU A 5 -1.60 23.45 28.34
C GLU A 5 -0.77 22.26 28.88
N THR A 6 -1.42 21.29 29.52
CA THR A 6 -0.81 20.07 30.04
C THR A 6 -0.71 18.94 29.01
N LEU A 7 -1.27 19.11 27.80
CA LEU A 7 -1.23 18.11 26.74
C LEU A 7 -0.18 18.48 25.69
N PRO A 8 0.41 17.48 24.98
CA PRO A 8 1.28 17.76 23.86
C PRO A 8 0.58 18.69 22.86
N LYS A 9 1.26 19.76 22.47
CA LYS A 9 0.77 20.63 21.41
C LYS A 9 0.62 19.80 20.15
N VAL A 10 -0.62 19.65 19.68
CA VAL A 10 -0.89 19.10 18.35
C VAL A 10 -0.84 20.27 17.38
N GLN A 11 0.13 20.25 16.47
CA GLN A 11 0.13 21.19 15.35
C GLN A 11 -0.81 20.64 14.28
N ALA A 12 -1.99 21.25 14.15
CA ALA A 12 -2.87 20.94 13.04
C ALA A 12 -2.14 21.22 11.71
N GLN A 13 -2.34 20.33 10.74
CA GLN A 13 -1.88 20.51 9.37
C GLN A 13 -3.13 20.53 8.51
N ASP A 14 -3.24 21.55 7.66
CA ASP A 14 -4.30 21.60 6.67
C ASP A 14 -4.10 20.48 5.64
N PRO A 15 -5.18 19.96 5.04
CA PRO A 15 -5.06 18.99 3.96
C PRO A 15 -4.27 19.59 2.79
N ILE A 16 -3.63 18.72 2.02
CA ILE A 16 -2.98 19.12 0.77
C ILE A 16 -4.08 19.44 -0.23
N GLU A 17 -4.16 20.69 -0.67
CA GLU A 17 -5.19 21.17 -1.59
C GLU A 17 -4.88 20.88 -3.06
N GLY A 18 -5.95 20.85 -3.89
CA GLY A 18 -5.89 20.67 -5.33
C GLY A 18 -5.36 19.29 -5.78
N ALA A 19 -4.78 19.24 -6.99
CA ALA A 19 -4.32 17.99 -7.61
C ALA A 19 -3.34 17.18 -6.74
N ALA A 20 -2.61 17.85 -5.83
CA ALA A 20 -1.67 17.22 -4.91
C ALA A 20 -2.35 16.48 -3.74
N GLY A 21 -3.63 16.74 -3.46
CA GLY A 21 -4.44 15.97 -2.50
C GLY A 21 -5.27 14.87 -3.18
N GLU A 22 -5.73 15.13 -4.40
CA GLU A 22 -6.67 14.26 -5.13
C GLU A 22 -6.06 12.89 -5.51
N TRP A 23 -4.77 12.83 -5.83
CA TRP A 23 -4.12 11.58 -6.28
C TRP A 23 -4.23 10.43 -5.27
N VAL A 24 -4.34 10.75 -3.97
CA VAL A 24 -4.49 9.75 -2.91
C VAL A 24 -5.81 9.00 -3.08
N GLY A 25 -6.88 9.71 -3.43
CA GLY A 25 -8.19 9.13 -3.68
C GLY A 25 -8.15 8.11 -4.82
N ASP A 26 -7.54 8.49 -5.95
CA ASP A 26 -7.38 7.62 -7.11
C ASP A 26 -6.50 6.39 -6.80
N LEU A 27 -5.42 6.58 -6.03
CA LEU A 27 -4.57 5.48 -5.58
C LEU A 27 -5.36 4.49 -4.73
N LEU A 28 -6.12 4.97 -3.75
CA LEU A 28 -6.92 4.14 -2.85
C LEU A 28 -8.05 3.42 -3.61
N ALA A 29 -8.75 4.11 -4.51
CA ALA A 29 -9.80 3.52 -5.34
C ALA A 29 -9.24 2.39 -6.21
N THR A 30 -8.08 2.62 -6.83
CA THR A 30 -7.37 1.59 -7.62
C THR A 30 -6.97 0.39 -6.78
N ALA A 31 -6.42 0.62 -5.58
CA ALA A 31 -6.02 -0.46 -4.68
C ALA A 31 -7.24 -1.27 -4.19
N ALA A 32 -8.31 -0.60 -3.79
CA ALA A 32 -9.55 -1.23 -3.37
C ALA A 32 -10.16 -2.10 -4.48
N GLY A 33 -10.18 -1.59 -5.72
CA GLY A 33 -10.64 -2.35 -6.88
C GLY A 33 -9.87 -3.65 -7.08
N LYS A 34 -8.53 -3.64 -6.93
CA LYS A 34 -7.70 -4.85 -7.04
C LYS A 34 -8.00 -5.88 -5.95
N VAL A 35 -8.26 -5.43 -4.72
CA VAL A 35 -8.61 -6.33 -3.60
C VAL A 35 -9.97 -6.97 -3.85
N LEU A 36 -10.94 -6.18 -4.32
CA LEU A 36 -12.29 -6.67 -4.63
C LEU A 36 -12.34 -7.61 -5.83
N ASP A 37 -11.44 -7.44 -6.82
CA ASP A 37 -11.32 -8.35 -7.96
C ASP A 37 -10.66 -9.69 -7.60
N GLU A 38 -10.05 -9.79 -6.41
CA GLU A 38 -9.38 -11.00 -5.87
C GLU A 38 -8.31 -11.59 -6.81
N ARG A 39 -7.78 -10.78 -7.72
CA ARG A 39 -6.72 -11.16 -8.68
C ARG A 39 -5.42 -10.46 -8.33
N PHE A 40 -4.50 -11.23 -7.77
CA PHE A 40 -3.23 -10.72 -7.25
C PHE A 40 -2.05 -11.18 -8.10
N THR A 41 -1.72 -10.41 -9.15
CA THR A 41 -0.48 -10.63 -9.92
C THR A 41 0.69 -9.91 -9.23
N PRO A 42 1.72 -10.64 -8.78
CA PRO A 42 2.87 -10.02 -8.11
C PRO A 42 3.68 -9.11 -9.05
N THR A 43 4.15 -7.98 -8.55
CA THR A 43 5.12 -7.11 -9.23
C THR A 43 6.48 -7.21 -8.53
N THR A 44 7.51 -7.58 -9.29
CA THR A 44 8.89 -7.72 -8.78
C THR A 44 9.59 -6.38 -8.63
N GLY A 45 10.44 -6.24 -7.61
CA GLY A 45 11.24 -5.04 -7.37
C GLY A 45 12.20 -5.19 -6.18
N GLN A 46 12.79 -4.09 -5.74
CA GLN A 46 13.76 -4.06 -4.63
C GLN A 46 13.15 -4.52 -3.29
N HIS A 47 11.84 -4.38 -3.12
CA HIS A 47 11.11 -4.86 -1.94
C HIS A 47 11.08 -6.38 -1.82
N CYS A 48 11.34 -7.13 -2.91
CA CYS A 48 11.26 -8.60 -2.88
C CYS A 48 12.21 -9.24 -1.86
N THR A 49 13.39 -8.65 -1.62
CA THR A 49 14.38 -9.17 -0.66
C THR A 49 13.97 -9.01 0.80
N HIS A 50 12.92 -8.22 1.06
CA HIS A 50 12.36 -7.99 2.39
C HIS A 50 10.97 -8.62 2.56
N CYS A 51 10.44 -9.27 1.50
CA CYS A 51 9.10 -9.83 1.52
C CYS A 51 9.09 -11.20 2.20
N ALA A 52 8.30 -11.34 3.28
CA ALA A 52 8.16 -12.60 3.99
C ALA A 52 7.62 -13.76 3.13
N PHE A 53 6.91 -13.44 2.03
CA PHE A 53 6.32 -14.43 1.11
C PHE A 53 7.20 -14.72 -0.13
N GLN A 54 8.45 -14.24 -0.16
CA GLN A 54 9.33 -14.36 -1.32
C GLN A 54 9.45 -15.80 -1.84
N ALA A 55 9.55 -16.79 -0.95
CA ALA A 55 9.70 -18.21 -1.31
C ALA A 55 8.45 -18.81 -1.98
N SER A 56 7.26 -18.25 -1.74
CA SER A 56 5.99 -18.74 -2.29
C SER A 56 5.48 -17.91 -3.46
N CYS A 57 6.19 -16.84 -3.83
CA CYS A 57 5.74 -15.92 -4.87
C CYS A 57 5.88 -16.52 -6.26
N SER A 58 4.81 -16.53 -7.06
CA SER A 58 4.81 -17.06 -8.44
C SER A 58 5.67 -16.27 -9.43
N ALA A 59 6.06 -15.03 -9.09
CA ALA A 59 7.04 -14.29 -9.87
C ALA A 59 8.49 -14.76 -9.63
N ARG A 60 8.74 -15.63 -8.64
CA ARG A 60 10.05 -16.19 -8.31
C ARG A 60 10.13 -17.66 -8.78
N PRO A 61 11.27 -18.13 -9.29
CA PRO A 61 11.43 -19.53 -9.71
C PRO A 61 10.99 -20.52 -8.63
N GLU A 62 11.33 -20.24 -7.37
CA GLU A 62 11.08 -21.10 -6.22
C GLU A 62 9.58 -21.22 -5.88
N GLY A 63 8.77 -20.23 -6.21
CA GLY A 63 7.33 -20.19 -5.93
C GLY A 63 6.45 -20.44 -7.17
N ARG A 64 7.03 -20.77 -8.33
CA ARG A 64 6.27 -21.08 -9.55
C ARG A 64 5.63 -22.46 -9.46
N GLN A 65 4.39 -22.56 -9.92
CA GLN A 65 3.74 -23.85 -10.15
C GLN A 65 4.47 -24.59 -11.29
N VAL A 66 4.78 -25.87 -11.06
CA VAL A 66 5.28 -26.80 -12.09
C VAL A 66 4.11 -27.66 -12.55
N VAL A 67 3.90 -27.77 -13.87
CA VAL A 67 2.86 -28.60 -14.50
C VAL A 67 3.57 -29.53 -15.48
N GLU A 68 3.23 -30.83 -15.44
CA GLU A 68 3.74 -31.88 -16.35
C GLU A 68 2.85 -32.05 -17.59
#